data_AF-A0A2E1XJP4-F1
#
_entry.id   AF-A0A2E1XJP4-F1
#
_cell.length_a   1.000
_cell.length_b   1.000
_cell.length_c   1.000
_cell.angle_alpha   90.00
_cell.angle_beta   90.00
_cell.angle_gamma   90.00
#
_symmetry.space_group_name_H-M   'P 1'
#
loop_
_entity.id
_entity.type
_entity.pdbx_description
1 polymer ?
#
loop_
_entity_poly.entity_id
_entity_poly.type
_entity_poly.pdbx_seq_one_letter_code
_entity_poly.pdbx_strand_id
1 'polypeptide(L)'
;MITIKTWSDLRAATETHPAREILCAHAGRLEEFRDQPLGELCEFILVEPTDTIAALETKLGRALDPPPWEYVDRSDGWYELVLVTGDDGFGYVVLVPNGNQALLDYCNSLTL
;
A
#
# COMPACT_ATOMS: atom_id res chain seq x y z
N MET A 1 0.48 5.96 10.20
CA MET A 1 0.77 5.50 8.82
C MET A 1 2.12 6.02 8.39
N ILE A 2 2.96 5.13 7.84
CA ILE A 2 4.22 5.50 7.17
C ILE A 2 3.96 5.56 5.67
N THR A 3 4.50 6.58 4.99
CA THR A 3 4.34 6.75 3.53
C THR A 3 5.68 6.71 2.84
N ILE A 4 5.78 5.97 1.74
CA ILE A 4 6.97 5.90 0.89
C ILE A 4 6.62 6.50 -0.47
N LYS A 5 7.32 7.58 -0.83
CA LYS A 5 7.15 8.31 -2.10
C LYS A 5 8.46 8.48 -2.87
N THR A 6 9.57 8.01 -2.32
CA THR A 6 10.89 8.15 -2.92
C THR A 6 11.57 6.80 -3.05
N TRP A 7 12.42 6.66 -4.07
CA TRP A 7 13.23 5.46 -4.26
C TRP A 7 14.18 5.18 -3.09
N SER A 8 14.69 6.22 -2.44
CA SER A 8 15.54 6.08 -1.26
C SER A 8 14.79 5.49 -0.07
N ASP A 9 13.57 5.98 0.18
CA ASP A 9 12.74 5.48 1.28
C ASP A 9 12.28 4.04 1.01
N LEU A 10 11.94 3.73 -0.24
CA LEU A 10 11.59 2.37 -0.65
C LEU A 10 12.76 1.42 -0.41
N ARG A 11 13.97 1.80 -0.82
CA ARG A 11 15.18 1.01 -0.58
C ARG A 11 15.43 0.79 0.90
N ALA A 12 15.37 1.85 1.72
CA ALA A 12 15.55 1.72 3.16
C ALA A 12 14.51 0.78 3.80
N ALA A 13 13.26 0.84 3.34
CA ALA A 13 12.20 -0.03 3.81
C ALA A 13 12.40 -1.49 3.37
N THR A 14 12.90 -1.75 2.16
CA THR A 14 13.22 -3.12 1.70
C THR A 14 14.31 -3.81 2.52
N GLU A 15 15.15 -3.06 3.22
CA GLU A 15 16.22 -3.64 4.05
C GLU A 15 15.72 -4.05 5.44
N THR A 16 14.81 -3.27 6.02
CA THR A 16 14.53 -3.31 7.47
C THR A 16 13.06 -3.53 7.83
N HIS A 17 12.13 -3.20 6.93
CA HIS A 17 10.70 -3.22 7.25
C HIS A 17 10.16 -4.66 7.29
N PRO A 18 9.23 -5.00 8.20
CA PRO A 18 8.64 -6.34 8.21
C PRO A 18 7.86 -6.71 6.94
N ALA A 19 7.39 -5.71 6.19
CA ALA A 19 6.76 -5.87 4.87
C ALA A 19 7.77 -5.93 3.70
N ARG A 20 9.06 -6.09 3.97
CA ARG A 20 10.13 -6.02 2.95
C ARG A 20 9.93 -6.93 1.74
N GLU A 21 9.31 -8.10 1.92
CA GLU A 21 9.15 -9.06 0.81
C GLU A 21 8.20 -8.52 -0.25
N ILE A 22 7.04 -7.99 0.17
CA ILE A 22 6.09 -7.30 -0.72
C ILE A 22 6.73 -6.04 -1.32
N LEU A 23 7.45 -5.25 -0.52
CA LEU A 23 8.13 -4.05 -1.00
C LEU A 23 9.22 -4.37 -2.03
N CYS A 24 9.98 -5.45 -1.85
CA CYS A 24 10.97 -5.94 -2.81
C CYS A 24 10.31 -6.38 -4.11
N ALA A 25 9.18 -7.07 -4.04
CA ALA A 25 8.43 -7.49 -5.21
C ALA A 25 7.96 -6.29 -6.04
N HIS A 26 7.43 -5.25 -5.38
CA HIS A 26 7.09 -3.99 -6.05
C HIS A 26 8.30 -3.26 -6.62
N ALA A 27 9.40 -3.14 -5.86
CA ALA A 27 10.62 -2.51 -6.34
C ALA A 27 11.16 -3.21 -7.59
N GLY A 28 11.08 -4.54 -7.66
CA GLY A 28 11.45 -5.31 -8.86
C GLY A 28 10.53 -5.05 -10.06
N ARG A 29 9.22 -4.93 -9.84
CA ARG A 29 8.25 -4.57 -10.91
C ARG A 29 8.44 -3.15 -11.42
N LEU A 30 8.81 -2.21 -10.55
CA LEU A 30 8.97 -0.80 -10.90
C LEU A 30 10.38 -0.47 -11.43
N GLU A 31 11.29 -1.44 -11.52
CA GLU A 31 12.70 -1.22 -11.88
C GLU A 31 12.87 -0.54 -13.24
N GLU A 32 12.00 -0.86 -14.21
CA GLU A 32 12.05 -0.27 -15.56
C GLU A 32 11.69 1.22 -15.57
N PHE A 33 11.06 1.73 -14.52
CA PHE A 33 10.65 3.13 -14.35
C PHE A 33 11.54 3.90 -13.36
N ARG A 34 12.70 3.36 -12.99
CA ARG A 34 13.59 3.96 -11.98
C ARG A 34 14.09 5.36 -12.34
N ASP A 35 14.07 5.72 -13.61
CA ASP A 35 14.41 7.07 -14.10
C ASP A 35 13.32 8.11 -13.79
N GLN A 36 12.12 7.69 -13.39
CA GLN A 36 11.02 8.57 -12.98
C GLN A 36 10.97 8.71 -11.45
N PRO A 37 10.49 9.83 -10.91
CA PRO A 37 10.25 9.95 -9.47
C PRO A 37 9.22 8.91 -8.99
N LEU A 38 9.53 8.15 -7.94
CA LEU A 38 8.62 7.13 -7.42
C LEU A 38 7.22 7.70 -7.12
N GLY A 39 7.14 8.91 -6.56
CA GLY A 39 5.88 9.57 -6.25
C GLY A 39 5.05 10.01 -7.46
N GLU A 40 5.56 9.91 -8.68
CA GLU A 40 4.77 10.03 -9.92
C GLU A 40 4.20 8.67 -10.36
N LEU A 41 4.79 7.56 -9.92
CA LEU A 41 4.34 6.19 -10.22
C LEU A 41 3.36 5.68 -9.15
N CYS A 42 3.73 5.81 -7.88
CA CYS A 42 2.94 5.31 -6.78
C CYS A 42 3.31 5.91 -5.42
N GLU A 43 2.43 5.68 -4.44
CA GLU A 43 2.71 5.91 -3.03
C GLU A 43 2.40 4.63 -2.23
N PHE A 44 3.39 4.13 -1.48
CA PHE A 44 3.13 3.06 -0.53
C PHE A 44 2.64 3.64 0.80
N ILE A 45 1.58 3.06 1.34
CA ILE A 45 1.01 3.40 2.64
C ILE A 45 1.13 2.16 3.52
N LEU A 46 2.02 2.23 4.50
CA LEU A 46 2.22 1.19 5.50
C LEU A 46 1.35 1.54 6.71
N VAL A 47 0.34 0.72 6.95
CA VAL A 47 -0.58 0.88 8.07
C VAL A 47 0.10 0.46 9.37
N GLU A 48 -0.02 1.29 10.38
CA GLU A 48 0.42 1.03 11.74
C GLU A 48 -0.77 0.55 12.61
N PRO A 49 -0.52 -0.16 13.72
CA PRO A 49 -1.59 -0.73 14.54
C PRO A 49 -2.62 0.27 15.07
N THR A 50 -2.26 1.54 15.21
CA THR A 50 -3.14 2.61 15.72
C THR A 50 -3.86 3.40 14.63
N ASP A 51 -3.58 3.13 13.36
CA ASP A 51 -4.25 3.81 12.25
C ASP A 51 -5.70 3.35 12.12
N THR A 52 -6.56 4.26 11.65
CA THR A 52 -8.00 4.02 11.53
C THR A 52 -8.43 4.03 10.07
N ILE A 53 -9.60 3.43 9.80
CA ILE A 53 -10.26 3.50 8.48
C ILE A 53 -10.42 4.95 8.04
N ALA A 54 -10.94 5.83 8.92
CA ALA A 54 -11.14 7.24 8.60
C ALA A 54 -9.83 7.98 8.26
N ALA A 55 -8.72 7.64 8.93
CA ALA A 55 -7.42 8.20 8.59
C ALA A 55 -6.95 7.72 7.21
N LEU A 56 -7.15 6.44 6.88
CA LEU A 56 -6.83 5.90 5.57
C LEU A 56 -7.70 6.53 4.46
N GLU A 57 -9.00 6.67 4.67
CA GLU A 57 -9.90 7.37 3.73
C GLU A 57 -9.48 8.82 3.50
N THR A 58 -9.15 9.53 4.58
CA THR A 58 -8.62 10.91 4.50
C THR A 58 -7.32 10.95 3.70
N LYS A 59 -6.45 9.95 3.89
CA LYS A 59 -5.17 9.85 3.19
C LYS A 59 -5.33 9.57 1.69
N LEU A 60 -6.30 8.73 1.33
CA LEU A 60 -6.61 8.39 -0.06
C LEU A 60 -7.50 9.44 -0.74
N GLY A 61 -8.11 10.35 0.03
CA GLY A 61 -9.06 11.34 -0.47
C GLY A 61 -10.38 10.73 -0.96
N ARG A 62 -10.71 9.49 -0.54
CA ARG A 62 -11.93 8.78 -0.94
C ARG A 62 -12.39 7.78 0.12
N ALA A 63 -13.68 7.43 0.07
CA ALA A 63 -14.26 6.39 0.91
C ALA A 63 -13.77 4.99 0.50
N LEU A 64 -13.74 4.08 1.47
CA LEU A 64 -13.44 2.66 1.27
C LEU A 64 -14.69 1.81 0.93
N ASP A 65 -15.88 2.39 0.99
CA ASP A 65 -17.14 1.74 0.60
C ASP A 65 -17.85 2.56 -0.50
N PRO A 66 -18.13 1.99 -1.69
CA PRO A 66 -17.77 0.62 -2.12
C PRO A 66 -16.23 0.43 -2.20
N PRO A 67 -15.73 -0.82 -2.06
CA PRO A 67 -14.30 -1.12 -2.11
C PRO A 67 -13.65 -0.55 -3.37
N PRO A 68 -12.64 0.35 -3.23
CA PRO A 68 -12.08 1.05 -4.38
C PRO A 68 -10.93 0.31 -5.05
N TRP A 69 -10.59 -0.90 -4.61
CA TRP A 69 -9.35 -1.59 -4.97
C TRP A 69 -9.45 -2.34 -6.30
N GLU A 70 -8.43 -2.21 -7.15
CA GLU A 70 -8.25 -3.04 -8.33
C GLU A 70 -7.53 -4.36 -8.02
N TYR A 71 -6.78 -4.41 -6.91
CA TYR A 71 -6.09 -5.61 -6.45
C TYR A 71 -6.18 -5.75 -4.94
N VAL A 72 -6.43 -6.97 -4.49
CA VAL A 72 -6.42 -7.37 -3.09
C VAL A 72 -5.73 -8.73 -3.00
N ASP A 73 -4.70 -8.83 -2.17
CA ASP A 73 -4.04 -10.09 -1.87
C ASP A 73 -3.60 -10.15 -0.41
N ARG A 74 -3.32 -11.36 0.06
CA ARG A 74 -2.85 -11.63 1.40
C ARG A 74 -1.63 -12.53 1.35
N SER A 75 -0.48 -12.00 1.77
CA SER A 75 0.79 -12.73 1.83
C SER A 75 1.58 -12.35 3.08
N ASP A 76 2.26 -13.33 3.68
CA ASP A 76 3.25 -13.14 4.75
C ASP A 76 2.80 -12.28 5.94
N GLY A 77 1.51 -12.36 6.29
CA GLY A 77 0.93 -11.64 7.42
C GLY A 77 0.53 -10.19 7.14
N TRP A 78 0.47 -9.83 5.86
CA TRP A 78 0.03 -8.55 5.35
C TRP A 78 -1.13 -8.72 4.37
N TYR A 79 -2.01 -7.73 4.33
CA TYR A 79 -2.85 -7.47 3.17
C TYR A 79 -2.16 -6.45 2.28
N GLU A 80 -2.19 -6.72 0.98
CA GLU A 80 -1.78 -5.81 -0.08
C GLU A 80 -3.02 -5.35 -0.83
N LEU A 81 -3.27 -4.04 -0.82
CA LEU A 81 -4.37 -3.41 -1.55
C LEU A 81 -3.77 -2.43 -2.56
N VAL A 82 -4.17 -2.53 -3.82
CA VAL A 82 -3.77 -1.53 -4.84
C VAL A 82 -4.98 -0.76 -5.30
N LEU A 83 -4.82 0.56 -5.32
CA LEU A 83 -5.77 1.51 -5.90
C LEU A 83 -5.09 2.31 -7.01
N VAL A 84 -5.60 2.29 -8.24
CA VAL A 84 -5.16 3.18 -9.32
C VAL A 84 -6.09 4.38 -9.40
N THR A 85 -5.57 5.61 -9.38
CA THR A 85 -6.40 6.81 -9.24
C THR A 85 -6.77 7.51 -10.54
N GLY A 86 -6.19 7.10 -11.67
CA GLY A 86 -6.45 7.72 -12.97
C GLY A 86 -5.67 7.08 -14.12
N ASP A 87 -5.86 7.66 -15.32
CA ASP A 87 -5.27 7.17 -16.57
C ASP A 87 -3.76 7.41 -16.67
N ASP A 88 -3.20 8.25 -15.79
CA ASP A 88 -1.75 8.48 -15.68
C ASP A 88 -0.99 7.30 -15.06
N GLY A 89 -1.72 6.32 -14.53
CA GLY A 89 -1.16 5.12 -13.94
C GLY A 89 -0.67 5.28 -12.51
N PHE A 90 -0.91 6.43 -11.87
CA PHE A 90 -0.55 6.60 -10.45
C PHE A 90 -1.39 5.66 -9.57
N GLY A 91 -0.75 4.99 -8.63
CA GLY A 91 -1.42 4.10 -7.69
C GLY A 91 -1.01 4.25 -6.23
N TYR A 92 -1.93 3.93 -5.33
CA TYR A 92 -1.64 3.65 -3.94
C TYR A 92 -1.42 2.15 -3.75
N VAL A 93 -0.37 1.80 -3.02
CA VAL A 93 -0.13 0.44 -2.52
C VAL A 93 -0.27 0.48 -1.00
N VAL A 94 -1.40 -0.02 -0.47
CA VAL A 94 -1.67 -0.03 0.97
C VAL A 94 -1.31 -1.39 1.53
N LEU A 95 -0.42 -1.41 2.53
CA LEU A 95 0.01 -2.62 3.23
C LEU A 95 -0.54 -2.61 4.65
N VAL A 96 -1.43 -3.55 4.95
CA VAL A 96 -2.09 -3.68 6.26
C VAL A 96 -1.53 -4.87 7.03
N PRO A 97 -0.91 -4.68 8.20
CA PRO A 97 -0.41 -5.79 9.00
C PRO A 97 -1.56 -6.51 9.73
N ASN A 98 -1.36 -7.80 10.04
CA ASN A 98 -2.21 -8.59 10.94
C ASN A 98 -2.38 -8.01 12.38
N GLY A 99 -1.72 -6.91 12.72
CA GLY A 99 -1.86 -6.24 14.02
C GLY A 99 -2.94 -5.16 14.11
N ASN A 100 -3.56 -4.73 13.00
CA ASN A 100 -4.61 -3.70 13.01
C ASN A 100 -6.01 -4.30 12.83
N GLN A 101 -6.70 -4.63 13.93
CA GLN A 101 -7.95 -5.39 13.88
C GLN A 101 -9.06 -4.74 13.02
N ALA A 102 -9.25 -3.42 13.13
CA ALA A 102 -10.31 -2.75 12.39
C ALA A 102 -10.08 -2.80 10.88
N LEU A 103 -8.84 -2.55 10.43
CA LEU A 103 -8.50 -2.65 9.01
C LEU A 103 -8.42 -4.10 8.54
N LEU A 104 -8.10 -5.06 9.41
CA LEU A 104 -8.15 -6.48 9.07
C LEU A 104 -9.58 -6.97 8.86
N ASP A 105 -10.52 -6.57 9.71
CA ASP A 105 -11.94 -6.93 9.55
C ASP A 105 -12.45 -6.41 8.20
N TYR A 106 -12.07 -5.17 7.85
CA TYR A 106 -12.31 -4.62 6.52
C TYR A 106 -11.66 -5.47 5.42
N CYS A 107 -10.36 -5.75 5.50
CA CYS A 107 -9.66 -6.52 4.46
C CYS A 107 -10.24 -7.94 4.27
N ASN A 108 -10.60 -8.62 5.37
CA ASN A 108 -11.23 -9.93 5.33
C ASN A 108 -12.58 -9.91 4.61
N SER A 109 -13.30 -8.77 4.59
CA SER A 109 -14.56 -8.63 3.87
C SER A 109 -14.39 -8.46 2.35
N LEU A 110 -13.17 -8.18 1.88
CA LEU A 110 -12.85 -7.97 0.47
C LEU A 110 -12.53 -9.28 -0.26
N THR A 111 -12.05 -10.29 0.48
CA THR A 111 -11.67 -11.60 -0.05
C THR A 111 -12.80 -12.60 0.21
N LEU A 112 -13.51 -13.03 -0.83
CA LEU A 112 -14.55 -14.06 -0.76
C LEU A 112 -13.96 -15.47 -0.60
#